data_AF-A0AB33UA88-F1
#
_entry.id   AF-A0AB33UA88-F1
#
_cell.length_a   1.000
_cell.length_b   1.000
_cell.length_c   1.000
_cell.angle_alpha   90.00
_cell.angle_beta   90.00
_cell.angle_gamma   90.00
#
_symmetry.space_group_name_H-M   'P 1'
#
loop_
_entity.id
_entity.type
_entity.pdbx_description
1 polymer ?
#
loop_
_entity_poly.entity_id
_entity_poly.type
_entity_poly.pdbx_seq_one_letter_code
_entity_poly.pdbx_strand_id
1 'polypeptide(L)'
;MTINLETSIRWMSDRVGKVSYSMDYRNGPNSYDCSSAVYYALMAGGAISAGWAVNTEYMHDWLIRNGYVLVAENKPFNAQRHDVCILGKRGYSSGAGGHVVIFVDNVNVIHCNHARNGITIDNYNQVHRGMYYYLYRPANQPSTSNKSLDQLVKETLAGVHGNGDTRKASLGSQYEAVMAVINGKASASEKSDEELAREVLAGKHGAGEDRKRSLGPRYEPVQAKVNELLKAKEKPSEVVKNEPQTVQFKEDGDLSFNGAILKKSVLEIILKKCKEHDILPSYALTILHYEGLWGTSAVGKADNNWGGMTWTGQGNRPSGVVVTQGLARPSNEGGHYMHYASVDDFLTDWFYLLRKGGPYNVSGALTFSESVKGMFQVGGAKYDYAAAGYNSYLVGATSRLKAIESENGSLTRFDATSNNVHSVDPDKISVDIEGIEVTINGVVYKLEKKPV
;
A
#
# COMPACT_ATOMS: atom_id res chain seq x y z
N MET A 1 0.88 -7.15 3.58
CA MET A 1 1.98 -7.88 2.92
C MET A 1 1.54 -8.17 1.49
N THR A 2 2.39 -7.88 0.51
CA THR A 2 2.08 -8.11 -0.91
C THR A 2 2.71 -9.43 -1.33
N ILE A 3 1.91 -10.36 -1.88
CA ILE A 3 2.41 -11.64 -2.39
C ILE A 3 3.25 -11.38 -3.64
N ASN A 4 4.45 -11.94 -3.72
CA ASN A 4 5.24 -12.03 -4.94
C ASN A 4 4.65 -13.12 -5.86
N LEU A 5 3.70 -12.70 -6.70
CA LEU A 5 2.89 -13.59 -7.55
C LEU A 5 3.72 -14.37 -8.59
N GLU A 6 4.86 -13.83 -9.02
CA GLU A 6 5.80 -14.53 -9.90
C GLU A 6 6.51 -15.66 -9.20
N THR A 7 6.90 -15.44 -7.94
CA THR A 7 7.51 -16.50 -7.13
C THR A 7 6.55 -17.66 -6.94
N SER A 8 5.26 -17.38 -6.81
CA SER A 8 4.21 -18.41 -6.73
C SER A 8 4.11 -19.25 -8.01
N ILE A 9 4.06 -18.62 -9.19
CA ILE A 9 4.03 -19.36 -10.46
C ILE A 9 5.35 -20.12 -10.68
N ARG A 10 6.50 -19.50 -10.40
CA ARG A 10 7.81 -20.16 -10.52
C ARG A 10 7.89 -21.39 -9.63
N TRP A 11 7.39 -21.31 -8.39
CA TRP A 11 7.37 -22.45 -7.47
C TRP A 11 6.62 -23.65 -8.06
N MET A 12 5.50 -23.41 -8.75
CA MET A 12 4.74 -24.44 -9.45
C MET A 12 5.50 -24.95 -10.68
N SER A 13 6.01 -24.04 -11.52
CA SER A 13 6.74 -24.36 -12.74
C SER A 13 7.99 -25.22 -12.49
N ASP A 14 8.75 -24.91 -11.44
CA ASP A 14 9.96 -25.66 -11.06
C ASP A 14 9.67 -27.12 -10.68
N ARG A 15 8.41 -27.43 -10.35
CA ARG A 15 7.91 -28.75 -9.94
C ARG A 15 7.14 -29.49 -11.02
N VAL A 16 6.92 -28.88 -12.19
CA VAL A 16 6.31 -29.56 -13.33
C VAL A 16 7.12 -30.82 -13.67
N GLY A 17 6.44 -31.97 -13.71
CA GLY A 17 7.05 -33.27 -13.97
C GLY A 17 7.98 -33.82 -12.87
N LYS A 18 8.08 -33.16 -11.71
CA LYS A 18 8.98 -33.58 -10.60
C LYS A 18 8.25 -34.01 -9.34
N VAL A 19 6.94 -33.78 -9.26
CA VAL A 19 6.09 -34.12 -8.11
C VAL A 19 4.87 -34.90 -8.57
N SER A 20 4.32 -35.74 -7.70
CA SER A 20 3.11 -36.52 -7.98
C SER A 20 1.85 -35.92 -7.38
N TYR A 21 0.68 -36.37 -7.84
CA TYR A 21 -0.59 -35.99 -7.24
C TYR A 21 -0.92 -36.91 -6.05
N SER A 22 -1.30 -36.35 -4.90
CA SER A 22 -1.81 -37.13 -3.76
C SER A 22 -2.70 -36.28 -2.85
N MET A 23 -3.88 -36.80 -2.49
CA MET A 23 -4.76 -36.21 -1.47
C MET A 23 -4.33 -36.59 -0.05
N ASP A 24 -3.66 -37.74 0.12
CA ASP A 24 -3.21 -38.22 1.43
C ASP A 24 -1.87 -37.56 1.82
N TYR A 25 -0.94 -37.46 0.86
CA TYR A 25 0.40 -36.90 1.03
C TYR A 25 0.50 -35.55 0.33
N ARG A 26 -0.30 -34.58 0.78
CA ARG A 26 -0.50 -33.30 0.10
C ARG A 26 0.42 -32.15 0.55
N ASN A 27 1.33 -32.40 1.50
CA ASN A 27 2.14 -31.36 2.13
C ASN A 27 3.58 -31.26 1.58
N GLY A 28 3.87 -31.95 0.47
CA GLY A 28 5.21 -32.03 -0.09
C GLY A 28 6.16 -32.95 0.69
N PRO A 29 7.45 -32.98 0.30
CA PRO A 29 8.01 -32.27 -0.86
C PRO A 29 7.71 -32.97 -2.19
N ASN A 30 7.35 -34.26 -2.17
CA ASN A 30 7.27 -35.10 -3.37
C ASN A 30 5.88 -35.15 -3.99
N SER A 31 4.84 -34.77 -3.24
CA SER A 31 3.46 -34.86 -3.71
C SER A 31 2.57 -33.76 -3.12
N TYR A 32 1.55 -33.40 -3.91
CA TYR A 32 0.58 -32.36 -3.59
C TYR A 32 -0.79 -32.75 -4.18
N ASP A 33 -1.86 -32.17 -3.67
CA ASP A 33 -3.13 -32.08 -4.38
C ASP A 33 -3.32 -30.68 -5.00
N CYS A 34 -4.45 -30.44 -5.67
CA CYS A 34 -4.69 -29.18 -6.36
C CYS A 34 -4.65 -27.95 -5.43
N SER A 35 -5.33 -28.03 -4.28
CA SER A 35 -5.44 -26.90 -3.35
C SER A 35 -4.18 -26.70 -2.51
N SER A 36 -3.50 -27.78 -2.10
CA SER A 36 -2.22 -27.67 -1.39
C SER A 36 -1.11 -27.14 -2.29
N ALA A 37 -1.05 -27.54 -3.57
CA ALA A 37 -0.08 -27.00 -4.51
C ALA A 37 -0.24 -25.47 -4.66
N VAL A 38 -1.48 -24.99 -4.82
CA VAL A 38 -1.77 -23.55 -4.88
C VAL A 38 -1.45 -22.85 -3.55
N TYR A 39 -1.78 -23.46 -2.41
CA TYR A 39 -1.44 -22.94 -1.09
C TYR A 39 0.07 -22.76 -0.92
N TYR A 40 0.87 -23.80 -1.17
CA TYR A 40 2.33 -23.74 -1.00
C TYR A 40 3.01 -22.82 -2.02
N ALA A 41 2.48 -22.76 -3.25
CA ALA A 41 2.93 -21.80 -4.25
C ALA A 41 2.77 -20.36 -3.76
N LEU A 42 1.57 -20.00 -3.30
CA LEU A 42 1.28 -18.66 -2.81
C LEU A 42 2.03 -18.36 -1.49
N MET A 43 2.21 -19.35 -0.61
CA MET A 43 3.07 -19.25 0.57
C MET A 43 4.53 -18.97 0.21
N ALA A 44 5.08 -19.61 -0.82
CA ALA A 44 6.42 -19.31 -1.32
C ALA A 44 6.53 -17.88 -1.89
N GLY A 45 5.41 -17.34 -2.38
CA GLY A 45 5.28 -15.92 -2.73
C GLY A 45 5.05 -14.98 -1.53
N GLY A 46 5.00 -15.47 -0.29
CA GLY A 46 4.81 -14.64 0.90
C GLY A 46 3.35 -14.46 1.34
N ALA A 47 2.44 -15.34 0.91
CA ALA A 47 1.11 -15.42 1.51
C ALA A 47 1.17 -15.75 3.01
N ILE A 48 0.19 -15.26 3.76
CA ILE A 48 0.02 -15.53 5.19
C ILE A 48 -0.39 -17.00 5.36
N SER A 49 0.32 -17.72 6.22
CA SER A 49 -0.01 -19.11 6.57
C SER A 49 -1.38 -19.22 7.22
N ALA A 50 -2.18 -20.20 6.78
CA ALA A 50 -3.37 -20.67 7.50
C ALA A 50 -3.05 -21.62 8.67
N GLY A 51 -1.77 -21.96 8.91
CA GLY A 51 -1.35 -22.99 9.86
C GLY A 51 -1.43 -24.43 9.33
N TRP A 52 -2.13 -24.65 8.22
CA TRP A 52 -2.26 -25.93 7.52
C TRP A 52 -2.50 -25.67 6.02
N ALA A 53 -2.21 -26.67 5.17
CA ALA A 53 -2.47 -26.55 3.74
C ALA A 53 -3.98 -26.55 3.48
N VAL A 54 -4.54 -25.39 3.15
CA VAL A 54 -6.00 -25.24 2.99
C VAL A 54 -6.53 -26.18 1.90
N ASN A 55 -7.73 -26.71 2.10
CA ASN A 55 -8.45 -27.45 1.06
C ASN A 55 -9.30 -26.50 0.20
N THR A 56 -9.98 -27.03 -0.81
CA THR A 56 -10.79 -26.26 -1.76
C THR A 56 -11.87 -25.39 -1.08
N GLU A 57 -12.48 -25.84 0.02
CA GLU A 57 -13.54 -25.10 0.74
C GLU A 57 -12.99 -23.91 1.53
N TYR A 58 -11.85 -24.09 2.19
CA TYR A 58 -11.24 -23.04 3.01
C TYR A 58 -10.37 -22.07 2.19
N MET A 59 -10.01 -22.44 0.95
CA MET A 59 -9.21 -21.61 0.05
C MET A 59 -9.89 -20.26 -0.25
N HIS A 60 -11.23 -20.23 -0.35
CA HIS A 60 -11.99 -19.01 -0.60
C HIS A 60 -11.66 -17.88 0.39
N ASP A 61 -11.83 -18.17 1.68
CA ASP A 61 -11.62 -17.16 2.74
C ASP A 61 -10.13 -16.86 2.93
N TRP A 62 -9.27 -17.87 2.71
CA TRP A 62 -7.83 -17.70 2.80
C TRP A 62 -7.27 -16.79 1.69
N LEU A 63 -7.78 -16.89 0.46
CA LEU A 63 -7.41 -15.98 -0.63
C LEU A 63 -7.80 -14.53 -0.30
N ILE A 64 -9.01 -14.30 0.23
CA ILE A 64 -9.47 -12.97 0.63
C ILE A 64 -8.57 -12.36 1.71
N ARG A 65 -8.21 -13.14 2.74
CA ARG A 65 -7.26 -12.71 3.79
C ARG A 65 -5.88 -12.37 3.24
N ASN A 66 -5.54 -12.92 2.08
CA ASN A 66 -4.30 -12.70 1.36
C ASN A 66 -4.39 -11.63 0.27
N GLY A 67 -5.45 -10.80 0.28
CA GLY A 67 -5.58 -9.65 -0.61
C GLY A 67 -6.10 -9.99 -2.00
N TYR A 68 -6.71 -11.15 -2.19
CA TYR A 68 -7.50 -11.45 -3.37
C TYR A 68 -8.93 -10.92 -3.22
N VAL A 69 -9.53 -10.54 -4.34
CA VAL A 69 -10.93 -10.16 -4.44
C VAL A 69 -11.66 -11.14 -5.36
N LEU A 70 -12.90 -11.47 -5.02
CA LEU A 70 -13.77 -12.27 -5.89
C LEU A 70 -14.22 -11.39 -7.05
N VAL A 71 -13.82 -11.76 -8.27
CA VAL A 71 -14.15 -11.01 -9.49
C VAL A 71 -15.27 -11.63 -10.30
N ALA A 72 -15.47 -12.94 -10.19
CA ALA A 72 -16.59 -13.64 -10.83
C ALA A 72 -17.02 -14.87 -10.03
N GLU A 73 -18.32 -15.07 -9.92
CA GLU A 73 -18.95 -16.30 -9.42
C GLU A 73 -19.92 -16.79 -10.49
N ASN A 74 -19.57 -17.93 -11.10
CA ASN A 74 -20.33 -18.59 -12.19
C ASN A 74 -20.86 -17.63 -13.27
N LYS A 75 -20.07 -16.62 -13.61
CA LYS A 75 -20.37 -15.59 -14.60
C LYS A 75 -19.14 -15.40 -15.50
N PRO A 76 -19.34 -15.06 -16.79
CA PRO A 76 -18.24 -14.82 -17.71
C PRO A 76 -17.20 -13.85 -17.14
N PHE A 77 -15.94 -14.15 -17.40
CA PHE A 77 -14.80 -13.35 -16.93
C PHE A 77 -13.71 -13.30 -17.98
N ASN A 78 -12.89 -12.26 -17.92
CA ASN A 78 -11.63 -12.20 -18.67
C ASN A 78 -10.49 -12.58 -17.72
N ALA A 79 -9.90 -13.75 -17.96
CA ALA A 79 -8.86 -14.29 -17.10
C ALA A 79 -7.56 -13.48 -17.24
N GLN A 80 -6.87 -13.31 -16.13
CA GLN A 80 -5.57 -12.67 -16.07
C GLN A 80 -4.58 -13.62 -15.39
N ARG A 81 -3.32 -13.53 -15.81
CA ARG A 81 -2.22 -14.24 -15.16
C ARG A 81 -2.25 -13.97 -13.65
N HIS A 82 -1.98 -14.97 -12.83
CA HIS A 82 -2.13 -15.00 -11.36
C HIS A 82 -3.55 -14.90 -10.79
N ASP A 83 -4.60 -14.87 -11.62
CA ASP A 83 -5.93 -15.18 -11.12
C ASP A 83 -5.95 -16.62 -10.58
N VAL A 84 -6.62 -16.83 -9.45
CA VAL A 84 -6.87 -18.15 -8.88
C VAL A 84 -8.31 -18.51 -9.15
N CYS A 85 -8.56 -19.64 -9.80
CA CYS A 85 -9.90 -20.14 -10.02
C CYS A 85 -10.16 -21.37 -9.15
N ILE A 86 -11.24 -21.32 -8.39
CA ILE A 86 -11.76 -22.45 -7.62
C ILE A 86 -12.95 -23.02 -8.39
N LEU A 87 -12.82 -24.25 -8.85
CA LEU A 87 -13.86 -25.03 -9.50
C LEU A 87 -14.55 -25.90 -8.46
N GLY A 88 -15.88 -25.99 -8.54
CA GLY A 88 -16.76 -26.61 -7.56
C GLY A 88 -17.58 -25.57 -6.79
N LYS A 89 -18.82 -25.91 -6.44
CA LYS A 89 -19.72 -25.02 -5.69
C LYS A 89 -19.35 -25.09 -4.20
N ARG A 90 -19.14 -23.94 -3.57
CA ARG A 90 -18.81 -23.86 -2.13
C ARG A 90 -19.81 -24.67 -1.29
N GLY A 91 -19.30 -25.51 -0.39
CA GLY A 91 -20.06 -26.50 0.39
C GLY A 91 -20.20 -27.89 -0.28
N TYR A 92 -19.76 -28.05 -1.53
CA TYR A 92 -19.84 -29.30 -2.31
C TYR A 92 -18.52 -29.66 -3.01
N SER A 93 -17.44 -28.93 -2.73
CA SER A 93 -16.13 -29.01 -3.38
C SER A 93 -15.11 -29.86 -2.61
N SER A 94 -15.54 -30.58 -1.57
CA SER A 94 -14.66 -31.48 -0.79
C SER A 94 -14.26 -32.73 -1.57
N GLY A 95 -13.04 -33.22 -1.33
CA GLY A 95 -12.49 -34.38 -2.03
C GLY A 95 -12.39 -34.15 -3.54
N ALA A 96 -12.97 -35.05 -4.33
CA ALA A 96 -12.97 -34.96 -5.80
C ALA A 96 -14.00 -33.96 -6.38
N GLY A 97 -14.83 -33.34 -5.53
CA GLY A 97 -15.90 -32.42 -5.96
C GLY A 97 -15.43 -31.03 -6.38
N GLY A 98 -14.15 -30.71 -6.14
CA GLY A 98 -13.59 -29.39 -6.45
C GLY A 98 -12.16 -29.45 -6.95
N HIS A 99 -11.71 -28.35 -7.55
CA HIS A 99 -10.38 -28.22 -8.12
C HIS A 99 -9.90 -26.77 -8.05
N VAL A 100 -8.59 -26.55 -7.91
CA VAL A 100 -8.02 -25.21 -7.80
C VAL A 100 -6.89 -25.04 -8.80
N VAL A 101 -6.89 -23.91 -9.50
CA VAL A 101 -5.91 -23.60 -10.55
C VAL A 101 -5.43 -22.16 -10.47
N ILE A 102 -4.22 -21.88 -10.97
CA ILE A 102 -3.69 -20.53 -11.13
C ILE A 102 -3.55 -20.24 -12.63
N PHE A 103 -4.09 -19.13 -13.12
CA PHE A 103 -3.88 -18.70 -14.50
C PHE A 103 -2.42 -18.28 -14.72
N VAL A 104 -1.80 -18.80 -15.77
CA VAL A 104 -0.45 -18.38 -16.21
C VAL A 104 -0.49 -17.38 -17.37
N ASP A 105 -1.64 -17.29 -18.04
CA ASP A 105 -2.02 -16.26 -19.01
C ASP A 105 -3.57 -16.16 -19.05
N ASN A 106 -4.16 -15.65 -20.14
CA ASN A 106 -5.62 -15.48 -20.25
C ASN A 106 -6.39 -16.77 -20.59
N VAL A 107 -5.73 -17.89 -20.86
CA VAL A 107 -6.36 -19.15 -21.27
C VAL A 107 -5.75 -20.38 -20.58
N ASN A 108 -4.48 -20.37 -20.25
CA ASN A 108 -3.76 -21.50 -19.67
C ASN A 108 -3.66 -21.38 -18.16
N VAL A 109 -3.70 -22.53 -17.49
CA VAL A 109 -3.62 -22.64 -16.04
C VAL A 109 -2.57 -23.64 -15.60
N ILE A 110 -1.88 -23.35 -14.49
CA ILE A 110 -0.98 -24.27 -13.81
C ILE A 110 -1.65 -24.84 -12.55
N HIS A 111 -1.58 -26.16 -12.40
CA HIS A 111 -2.30 -26.87 -11.34
C HIS A 111 -1.73 -28.27 -11.11
N CYS A 112 -1.93 -28.82 -9.91
CA CYS A 112 -1.64 -30.22 -9.61
C CYS A 112 -2.90 -31.07 -9.82
N ASN A 113 -2.82 -32.12 -10.63
CA ASN A 113 -4.00 -32.92 -10.97
C ASN A 113 -3.73 -34.43 -11.05
N HIS A 114 -4.79 -35.19 -10.78
CA HIS A 114 -4.78 -36.64 -10.80
C HIS A 114 -4.52 -37.21 -12.19
N ALA A 115 -5.12 -36.65 -13.23
CA ALA A 115 -5.06 -37.18 -14.60
C ALA A 115 -3.64 -37.21 -15.18
N ARG A 116 -2.78 -36.26 -14.78
CA ARG A 116 -1.38 -36.18 -15.18
C ARG A 116 -0.41 -36.60 -14.08
N ASN A 117 -0.92 -37.04 -12.93
CA ASN A 117 -0.16 -37.40 -11.73
C ASN A 117 0.92 -36.38 -11.36
N GLY A 118 0.55 -35.11 -11.23
CA GLY A 118 1.51 -34.06 -10.88
C GLY A 118 1.07 -32.66 -11.30
N ILE A 119 2.03 -31.72 -11.28
CA ILE A 119 1.80 -30.35 -11.74
C ILE A 119 1.99 -30.26 -13.26
N THR A 120 0.98 -29.71 -13.94
CA THR A 120 0.99 -29.43 -15.38
C THR A 120 0.41 -28.07 -15.70
N ILE A 121 0.71 -27.58 -16.91
CA ILE A 121 0.05 -26.42 -17.51
C ILE A 121 -0.92 -26.96 -18.57
N ASP A 122 -2.20 -26.63 -18.43
CA ASP A 122 -3.25 -27.08 -19.34
C ASP A 122 -4.17 -25.91 -19.73
N ASN A 123 -4.93 -26.09 -20.81
CA ASN A 123 -5.91 -25.11 -21.25
C ASN A 123 -7.11 -25.09 -20.27
N TYR A 124 -7.48 -23.91 -19.77
CA TYR A 124 -8.56 -23.75 -18.80
C TYR A 124 -9.89 -24.36 -19.26
N ASN A 125 -10.24 -24.22 -20.55
CA ASN A 125 -11.50 -24.72 -21.08
C ASN A 125 -11.58 -26.27 -21.02
N GLN A 126 -10.44 -26.95 -21.06
CA GLN A 126 -10.37 -28.40 -20.88
C GLN A 126 -10.43 -28.81 -19.40
N VAL A 127 -9.91 -27.97 -18.51
CA VAL A 127 -9.89 -28.21 -17.06
C VAL A 127 -11.24 -27.89 -16.40
N HIS A 128 -11.91 -26.81 -16.83
CA HIS A 128 -13.15 -26.30 -16.24
C HIS A 128 -14.33 -27.27 -16.35
N ARG A 129 -14.47 -27.98 -17.49
CA ARG A 129 -15.46 -29.06 -17.72
C ARG A 129 -16.91 -28.70 -17.34
N GLY A 130 -17.28 -27.42 -17.38
CA GLY A 130 -18.62 -26.94 -17.01
C GLY A 130 -18.91 -26.94 -15.49
N MET A 131 -17.89 -27.11 -14.64
CA MET A 131 -18.04 -27.05 -13.19
C MET A 131 -18.38 -25.63 -12.73
N TYR A 132 -19.17 -25.49 -11.67
CA TYR A 132 -19.37 -24.18 -11.02
C TYR A 132 -18.00 -23.56 -10.66
N TYR A 133 -17.84 -22.24 -10.70
CA TYR A 133 -16.53 -21.64 -10.43
C TYR A 133 -16.58 -20.28 -9.74
N TYR A 134 -15.46 -19.97 -9.10
CA TYR A 134 -15.15 -18.69 -8.47
C TYR A 134 -13.78 -18.22 -8.93
N LEU A 135 -13.71 -17.03 -9.54
CA LEU A 135 -12.45 -16.41 -9.94
C LEU A 135 -12.03 -15.36 -8.92
N TYR A 136 -10.84 -15.52 -8.38
CA TYR A 136 -10.21 -14.61 -7.44
C TYR A 136 -9.02 -13.92 -8.10
N ARG A 137 -8.96 -12.59 -7.97
CA ARG A 137 -7.88 -11.76 -8.52
C ARG A 137 -7.12 -11.07 -7.40
N PRO A 138 -5.78 -11.06 -7.40
CA PRO A 138 -5.02 -10.26 -6.43
C PRO A 138 -5.26 -8.77 -6.72
N ALA A 139 -5.60 -8.00 -5.70
CA ALA A 139 -6.00 -6.60 -5.87
C ALA A 139 -4.90 -5.69 -6.47
N ASN A 140 -3.63 -6.10 -6.41
CA ASN A 140 -2.45 -5.31 -6.82
C ASN A 140 -1.62 -5.96 -7.95
N GLN A 141 -2.28 -6.49 -8.98
CA GLN A 141 -1.58 -7.16 -10.09
C GLN A 141 -1.07 -6.16 -11.15
N PRO A 142 0.20 -6.23 -11.60
CA PRO A 142 0.68 -5.41 -12.72
C PRO A 142 0.15 -5.96 -14.05
N SER A 143 -0.81 -5.27 -14.66
CA SER A 143 -1.36 -5.64 -15.97
C SER A 143 -0.48 -5.13 -17.13
N THR A 144 -0.21 -5.98 -18.12
CA THR A 144 0.49 -5.59 -19.37
C THR A 144 -0.45 -5.14 -20.48
N SER A 145 -1.76 -5.41 -20.36
CA SER A 145 -2.75 -5.22 -21.43
C SER A 145 -3.00 -3.76 -21.83
N ASN A 146 -2.52 -2.80 -21.05
CA ASN A 146 -2.66 -1.36 -21.31
C ASN A 146 -1.33 -0.60 -21.28
N LYS A 147 -0.19 -1.30 -21.30
CA LYS A 147 1.14 -0.68 -21.22
C LYS A 147 1.69 -0.41 -22.61
N SER A 148 2.27 0.78 -22.81
CA SER A 148 2.91 1.13 -24.07
C SER A 148 4.20 0.33 -24.28
N LEU A 149 4.64 0.20 -25.54
CA LEU A 149 5.88 -0.49 -25.87
C LEU A 149 7.08 0.09 -25.11
N ASP A 150 7.18 1.42 -25.02
CA ASP A 150 8.20 2.13 -24.24
C ASP A 150 8.17 1.80 -22.75
N GLN A 151 6.98 1.68 -22.17
CA GLN A 151 6.83 1.33 -20.77
C GLN A 151 7.33 -0.10 -20.53
N LEU A 152 6.96 -1.03 -21.40
CA LEU A 152 7.44 -2.42 -21.32
C LEU A 152 8.95 -2.51 -21.54
N VAL A 153 9.54 -1.69 -22.42
CA VAL A 153 11.00 -1.59 -22.61
C VAL A 153 11.69 -1.09 -21.33
N LYS A 154 11.18 -0.02 -20.70
CA LYS A 154 11.73 0.51 -19.44
C LYS A 154 11.61 -0.48 -18.30
N GLU A 155 10.46 -1.11 -18.14
CA GLU A 155 10.23 -2.17 -17.13
C GLU A 155 11.15 -3.37 -17.37
N THR A 156 11.41 -3.71 -18.64
CA THR A 156 12.31 -4.82 -19.01
C THR A 156 13.77 -4.50 -18.71
N LEU A 157 14.22 -3.28 -18.99
CA LEU A 157 15.57 -2.81 -18.65
C LEU A 157 15.76 -2.68 -17.13
N ALA A 158 14.70 -2.32 -16.40
CA ALA A 158 14.68 -2.29 -14.93
C ALA A 158 14.57 -3.68 -14.29
N GLY A 159 14.52 -4.75 -15.09
CA GLY A 159 14.49 -6.14 -14.61
C GLY A 159 13.13 -6.63 -14.11
N VAL A 160 12.06 -5.84 -14.25
CA VAL A 160 10.70 -6.15 -13.78
C VAL A 160 10.16 -7.42 -14.42
N HIS A 161 10.50 -7.66 -15.69
CA HIS A 161 10.08 -8.84 -16.43
C HIS A 161 11.05 -10.03 -16.30
N GLY A 162 12.10 -9.92 -15.48
CA GLY A 162 13.13 -10.96 -15.35
C GLY A 162 13.97 -11.15 -16.62
N ASN A 163 14.61 -12.32 -16.74
CA ASN A 163 15.58 -12.64 -17.79
C ASN A 163 15.23 -13.95 -18.51
N GLY A 164 15.69 -14.12 -19.76
CA GLY A 164 15.47 -15.35 -20.54
C GLY A 164 13.99 -15.69 -20.73
N ASP A 165 13.61 -16.94 -20.48
CA ASP A 165 12.23 -17.42 -20.63
C ASP A 165 11.24 -16.71 -19.70
N THR A 166 11.71 -16.19 -18.55
CA THR A 166 10.87 -15.39 -17.63
C THR A 166 10.41 -14.09 -18.28
N ARG A 167 11.32 -13.43 -19.03
CA ARG A 167 11.02 -12.21 -19.78
C ARG A 167 10.05 -12.47 -20.92
N LYS A 168 10.25 -13.59 -21.62
CA LYS A 168 9.38 -14.02 -22.71
C LYS A 168 7.96 -14.32 -22.24
N ALA A 169 7.82 -15.01 -21.10
CA ALA A 169 6.53 -15.28 -20.49
C ALA A 169 5.85 -14.01 -19.96
N SER A 170 6.61 -13.10 -19.33
CA SER A 170 6.08 -11.88 -18.72
C SER A 170 5.61 -10.84 -19.75
N LEU A 171 6.33 -10.70 -20.86
CA LEU A 171 5.98 -9.76 -21.94
C LEU A 171 4.99 -10.34 -22.96
N GLY A 172 4.89 -11.68 -23.05
CA GLY A 172 3.96 -12.35 -23.96
C GLY A 172 4.12 -11.93 -25.42
N SER A 173 3.02 -11.52 -26.06
CA SER A 173 3.02 -11.06 -27.46
C SER A 173 3.87 -9.81 -27.70
N GLN A 174 4.18 -9.03 -26.65
CA GLN A 174 5.00 -7.82 -26.74
C GLN A 174 6.50 -8.10 -26.65
N TYR A 175 6.89 -9.35 -26.35
CA TYR A 175 8.30 -9.73 -26.17
C TYR A 175 9.16 -9.36 -27.37
N GLU A 176 8.76 -9.76 -28.58
CA GLU A 176 9.53 -9.51 -29.80
C GLU A 176 9.70 -8.01 -30.08
N ALA A 177 8.62 -7.24 -29.91
CA ALA A 177 8.65 -5.79 -30.11
C ALA A 177 9.55 -5.09 -29.08
N VAL A 178 9.47 -5.48 -27.80
CA VAL A 178 10.28 -4.92 -26.71
C VAL A 178 11.76 -5.25 -26.93
N MET A 179 12.07 -6.50 -27.29
CA MET A 179 13.44 -6.93 -27.52
C MET A 179 14.04 -6.33 -28.79
N ALA A 180 13.24 -6.07 -29.83
CA ALA A 180 13.69 -5.37 -31.03
C ALA A 180 14.14 -3.92 -30.73
N VAL A 181 13.43 -3.22 -29.84
CA VAL A 181 13.81 -1.89 -29.38
C VAL A 181 15.05 -1.95 -28.48
N ILE A 182 15.11 -2.86 -27.50
CA ILE A 182 16.26 -3.02 -26.59
C ILE A 182 17.53 -3.41 -27.36
N ASN A 183 17.43 -4.27 -28.36
CA ASN A 183 18.57 -4.71 -29.18
C ASN A 183 18.94 -3.71 -30.29
N GLY A 184 18.34 -2.51 -30.30
CA GLY A 184 18.66 -1.43 -31.24
C GLY A 184 18.29 -1.71 -32.70
N LYS A 185 17.37 -2.66 -32.96
CA LYS A 185 16.96 -3.07 -34.32
C LYS A 185 15.73 -2.32 -34.85
N ALA A 186 15.07 -1.52 -34.02
CA ALA A 186 13.96 -0.64 -34.40
C ALA A 186 13.97 0.64 -33.55
N SER A 187 13.72 1.80 -34.19
CA SER A 187 13.46 3.07 -33.51
C SER A 187 11.96 3.25 -33.29
N ALA A 188 11.55 3.56 -32.05
CA ALA A 188 10.15 3.78 -31.71
C ALA A 188 9.57 4.95 -32.55
N SER A 189 8.40 4.74 -33.15
CA SER A 189 7.64 5.78 -33.86
C SER A 189 7.42 6.99 -32.95
N GLU A 190 7.80 8.19 -33.40
CA GLU A 190 7.55 9.42 -32.66
C GLU A 190 6.03 9.67 -32.56
N LYS A 191 5.53 9.83 -31.34
CA LYS A 191 4.12 10.18 -31.05
C LYS A 191 3.80 11.57 -31.56
N SER A 192 2.58 11.81 -32.04
CA SER A 192 2.12 13.16 -32.46
C SER A 192 1.94 14.11 -31.27
N ASP A 193 1.90 15.43 -31.49
CA ASP A 193 1.69 16.42 -30.43
C ASP A 193 0.29 16.31 -29.79
N GLU A 194 -0.74 15.94 -30.57
CA GLU A 194 -2.06 15.60 -30.02
C GLU A 194 -2.04 14.36 -29.11
N GLU A 195 -1.24 13.34 -29.44
CA GLU A 195 -1.12 12.14 -28.61
C GLU A 195 -0.37 12.44 -27.32
N LEU A 196 0.74 13.18 -27.38
CA LEU A 196 1.44 13.64 -26.18
C LEU A 196 0.54 14.55 -25.34
N ALA A 197 -0.30 15.39 -25.95
CA ALA A 197 -1.24 16.24 -25.22
C ALA A 197 -2.30 15.41 -24.48
N ARG A 198 -2.80 14.33 -25.09
CA ARG A 198 -3.70 13.38 -24.42
C ARG A 198 -3.00 12.60 -23.31
N GLU A 199 -1.72 12.25 -23.48
CA GLU A 199 -0.92 11.62 -22.44
C GLU A 199 -0.61 12.57 -21.28
N VAL A 200 -0.43 13.87 -21.56
CA VAL A 200 -0.30 14.92 -20.55
C VAL A 200 -1.61 15.08 -19.78
N LEU A 201 -2.75 15.11 -20.45
CA LEU A 201 -4.08 15.13 -19.83
C LEU A 201 -4.37 13.85 -19.02
N ALA A 202 -3.79 12.72 -19.42
CA ALA A 202 -3.86 11.45 -18.70
C ALA A 202 -2.77 11.32 -17.61
N GLY A 203 -1.98 12.37 -17.35
CA GLY A 203 -0.99 12.43 -16.27
C GLY A 203 0.32 11.67 -16.51
N LYS A 204 0.54 11.12 -17.71
CA LYS A 204 1.70 10.24 -18.02
C LYS A 204 3.05 10.97 -18.14
N HIS A 205 3.03 12.30 -18.22
CA HIS A 205 4.25 13.12 -18.34
C HIS A 205 4.60 13.89 -17.05
N GLY A 206 3.93 13.61 -15.92
CA GLY A 206 4.13 14.36 -14.70
C GLY A 206 3.66 15.82 -14.82
N ALA A 207 4.10 16.68 -13.89
CA ALA A 207 3.73 18.07 -13.80
C ALA A 207 4.97 18.98 -13.71
N GLY A 208 4.83 20.25 -14.09
CA GLY A 208 5.90 21.24 -13.99
C GLY A 208 7.19 20.85 -14.73
N GLU A 209 8.31 20.82 -14.02
CA GLU A 209 9.64 20.52 -14.58
C GLU A 209 9.78 19.07 -15.04
N ASP A 210 9.06 18.12 -14.43
CA ASP A 210 9.05 16.72 -14.90
C ASP A 210 8.35 16.60 -16.25
N ARG A 211 7.33 17.43 -16.51
CA ARG A 211 6.68 17.52 -17.81
C ARG A 211 7.58 18.15 -18.85
N LYS A 212 8.30 19.21 -18.48
CA LYS A 212 9.31 19.83 -19.37
C LYS A 212 10.46 18.86 -19.67
N ARG A 213 10.91 18.09 -18.68
CA ARG A 213 11.94 17.05 -18.86
C ARG A 213 11.44 15.87 -19.68
N SER A 214 10.16 15.49 -19.51
CA SER A 214 9.52 14.38 -20.22
C SER A 214 9.20 14.70 -21.68
N LEU A 215 8.76 15.94 -21.98
CA LEU A 215 8.41 16.39 -23.34
C LEU A 215 9.58 17.09 -24.06
N GLY A 216 10.59 17.55 -23.33
CA GLY A 216 11.78 18.21 -23.88
C GLY A 216 11.44 19.37 -24.81
N PRO A 217 12.01 19.43 -26.04
CA PRO A 217 11.74 20.52 -26.99
C PRO A 217 10.28 20.57 -27.47
N ARG A 218 9.50 19.51 -27.25
CA ARG A 218 8.08 19.43 -27.63
C ARG A 218 7.13 19.87 -26.52
N TYR A 219 7.64 20.35 -25.39
CA TYR A 219 6.82 20.84 -24.29
C TYR A 219 5.84 21.94 -24.73
N GLU A 220 6.33 22.98 -25.39
CA GLU A 220 5.52 24.12 -25.83
C GLU A 220 4.40 23.74 -26.82
N PRO A 221 4.65 23.02 -27.93
CA PRO A 221 3.59 22.65 -28.87
C PRO A 221 2.56 21.69 -28.24
N VAL A 222 2.99 20.76 -27.39
CA VAL A 222 2.09 19.82 -26.69
C VAL A 222 1.22 20.55 -25.66
N GLN A 223 1.80 21.48 -24.89
CA GLN A 223 1.08 22.23 -23.86
C GLN A 223 0.04 23.18 -24.47
N ALA A 224 0.31 23.75 -25.65
CA ALA A 224 -0.68 24.52 -26.41
C ALA A 224 -1.90 23.66 -26.78
N LYS A 225 -1.67 22.42 -27.22
CA LYS A 225 -2.73 21.47 -27.58
C LYS A 225 -3.54 20.98 -26.37
N VAL A 226 -2.89 20.79 -25.23
CA VAL A 226 -3.56 20.50 -23.94
C VAL A 226 -4.57 21.60 -23.60
N ASN A 227 -4.16 22.87 -23.74
CA ASN A 227 -5.03 24.02 -23.44
C ASN A 227 -6.21 24.13 -24.41
N GLU A 228 -6.01 23.79 -25.68
CA GLU A 228 -7.06 23.72 -26.70
C GLU A 228 -8.12 22.66 -26.35
N LEU A 229 -7.67 21.46 -25.96
CA LEU A 229 -8.53 20.32 -25.58
C LEU A 229 -9.34 20.58 -24.29
N LEU A 230 -8.81 21.38 -23.36
CA LEU A 230 -9.51 21.77 -22.14
C LEU A 230 -10.58 22.83 -22.40
N LYS A 231 -10.32 23.81 -23.26
CA LYS A 231 -11.32 24.82 -23.65
C LYS A 231 -12.52 24.22 -24.39
N ALA A 232 -12.32 23.13 -25.12
CA ALA A 232 -13.41 22.41 -25.80
C ALA A 232 -14.35 21.65 -24.82
N LYS A 233 -13.95 21.46 -23.55
CA LYS A 233 -14.73 20.70 -22.55
C LYS A 233 -15.61 21.56 -21.63
N GLU A 234 -15.56 22.88 -21.70
CA GLU A 234 -16.30 23.78 -20.79
C GLU A 234 -17.37 24.61 -21.51
N LYS A 235 -18.63 24.10 -21.56
CA LYS A 235 -19.91 24.86 -21.50
C LYS A 235 -21.13 23.90 -21.38
N PRO A 236 -22.32 24.34 -20.88
CA PRO A 236 -22.84 23.91 -19.57
C PRO A 236 -24.14 23.06 -19.63
N SER A 237 -24.39 22.24 -18.59
CA SER A 237 -25.67 22.14 -17.84
C SER A 237 -25.76 20.94 -16.85
N GLU A 238 -26.08 21.30 -15.59
CA GLU A 238 -27.03 20.75 -14.59
C GLU A 238 -27.02 19.30 -14.03
N VAL A 239 -26.64 19.25 -12.73
CA VAL A 239 -27.24 18.61 -11.52
C VAL A 239 -27.80 17.17 -11.57
N VAL A 240 -27.08 16.23 -10.95
CA VAL A 240 -27.61 15.26 -9.96
C VAL A 240 -26.56 15.01 -8.87
N LYS A 241 -27.00 15.06 -7.61
CA LYS A 241 -26.23 14.95 -6.37
C LYS A 241 -25.55 13.58 -6.20
N ASN A 242 -24.23 13.58 -6.04
CA ASN A 242 -23.46 12.63 -5.24
C ASN A 242 -22.19 13.37 -4.79
N GLU A 243 -21.95 13.42 -3.49
CA GLU A 243 -20.82 14.15 -2.91
C GLU A 243 -19.49 13.62 -3.47
N PRO A 244 -18.58 14.49 -3.93
CA PRO A 244 -17.34 14.07 -4.58
C PRO A 244 -16.36 13.50 -3.55
N GLN A 245 -15.98 12.23 -3.72
CA GLN A 245 -14.68 11.77 -3.24
C GLN A 245 -13.60 12.50 -4.04
N THR A 246 -13.01 13.53 -3.44
CA THR A 246 -11.83 14.20 -3.98
C THR A 246 -10.68 13.21 -3.99
N VAL A 247 -10.37 12.65 -5.17
CA VAL A 247 -9.10 11.98 -5.41
C VAL A 247 -8.02 13.05 -5.27
N GLN A 248 -7.41 13.13 -4.08
CA GLN A 248 -6.32 14.08 -3.85
C GLN A 248 -5.10 13.55 -4.62
N PHE A 249 -4.62 14.32 -5.60
CA PHE A 249 -3.38 14.03 -6.30
C PHE A 249 -2.22 14.62 -5.49
N LYS A 250 -1.09 13.90 -5.41
CA LYS A 250 0.13 14.38 -4.75
C LYS A 250 0.72 15.52 -5.58
N GLU A 251 0.85 16.69 -4.97
CA GLU A 251 1.50 17.86 -5.54
C GLU A 251 2.95 17.97 -5.05
N ASP A 252 3.77 18.81 -5.71
CA ASP A 252 5.16 19.01 -5.32
C ASP A 252 5.25 19.63 -3.91
N GLY A 253 6.00 18.97 -3.02
CA GLY A 253 6.09 19.31 -1.60
C GLY A 253 5.04 18.65 -0.69
N ASP A 254 4.10 17.87 -1.21
CA ASP A 254 3.23 17.01 -0.40
C ASP A 254 4.00 15.78 0.11
N LEU A 255 3.64 15.30 1.31
CA LEU A 255 4.06 13.97 1.77
C LEU A 255 2.97 12.95 1.46
N SER A 256 3.36 11.72 1.12
CA SER A 256 2.42 10.62 0.86
C SER A 256 2.86 9.35 1.55
N PHE A 257 1.96 8.65 2.24
CA PHE A 257 2.26 7.31 2.75
C PHE A 257 0.97 6.49 2.90
N ASN A 258 0.98 5.28 2.35
CA ASN A 258 -0.14 4.32 2.45
C ASN A 258 -1.50 4.92 2.03
N GLY A 259 -1.52 5.67 0.92
CA GLY A 259 -2.74 6.30 0.38
C GLY A 259 -3.19 7.59 1.07
N ALA A 260 -2.55 7.99 2.18
CA ALA A 260 -2.75 9.29 2.80
C ALA A 260 -1.81 10.33 2.19
N ILE A 261 -2.31 11.55 1.98
CA ILE A 261 -1.52 12.68 1.46
C ILE A 261 -1.59 13.82 2.48
N LEU A 262 -0.43 14.25 2.96
CA LEU A 262 -0.29 15.49 3.71
C LEU A 262 0.03 16.61 2.74
N LYS A 263 -0.95 17.49 2.53
CA LYS A 263 -0.80 18.65 1.68
C LYS A 263 0.30 19.58 2.18
N LYS A 264 1.09 20.14 1.27
CA LYS A 264 2.17 21.08 1.55
C LYS A 264 1.72 22.24 2.44
N SER A 265 0.53 22.78 2.20
CA SER A 265 -0.07 23.84 3.02
C SER A 265 -0.24 23.43 4.49
N VAL A 266 -0.63 22.18 4.75
CA VAL A 266 -0.77 21.65 6.11
C VAL A 266 0.61 21.29 6.69
N LEU A 267 1.51 20.74 5.88
CA LEU A 267 2.91 20.52 6.27
C LEU A 267 3.56 21.81 6.76
N GLU A 268 3.42 22.91 6.04
CA GLU A 268 3.97 24.22 6.44
C GLU A 268 3.42 24.71 7.78
N ILE A 269 2.12 24.50 8.05
CA ILE A 269 1.50 24.79 9.34
C ILE A 269 2.13 23.93 10.45
N ILE A 270 2.29 22.63 10.21
CA ILE A 270 2.92 21.71 11.17
C ILE A 270 4.36 22.14 11.46
N LEU A 271 5.15 22.45 10.43
CA LEU A 271 6.54 22.91 10.59
C LEU A 271 6.61 24.21 11.39
N LYS A 272 5.69 25.14 11.15
CA LYS A 272 5.59 26.38 11.94
C LYS A 272 5.31 26.11 13.41
N LYS A 273 4.32 25.26 13.73
CA LYS A 273 4.00 24.90 15.13
C LYS A 273 5.12 24.10 15.79
N CYS A 274 5.82 23.25 15.05
CA CYS A 274 7.02 22.55 15.51
C CYS A 274 8.09 23.55 15.97
N LYS A 275 8.34 24.59 15.16
CA LYS A 275 9.29 25.65 15.53
C LYS A 275 8.82 26.47 16.73
N GLU A 276 7.54 26.81 16.80
CA GLU A 276 6.96 27.60 17.91
C GLU A 276 7.06 26.88 19.26
N HIS A 277 6.90 25.55 19.27
CA HIS A 277 6.84 24.74 20.48
C HIS A 277 8.10 23.90 20.74
N ASP A 278 9.13 24.07 19.93
CA ASP A 278 10.39 23.33 20.02
C ASP A 278 10.17 21.80 19.95
N ILE A 279 9.42 21.36 18.93
CA ILE A 279 9.08 19.96 18.68
C ILE A 279 9.76 19.52 17.39
N LEU A 280 10.29 18.29 17.35
CA LEU A 280 10.86 17.72 16.13
C LEU A 280 9.79 17.50 15.05
N PRO A 281 9.92 18.10 13.86
CA PRO A 281 9.08 17.83 12.70
C PRO A 281 8.94 16.34 12.35
N SER A 282 10.03 15.57 12.33
CA SER A 282 10.00 14.14 12.02
C SER A 282 9.11 13.36 12.99
N TYR A 283 9.12 13.73 14.27
CA TYR A 283 8.21 13.21 15.28
C TYR A 283 6.76 13.59 14.97
N ALA A 284 6.45 14.89 14.85
CA ALA A 284 5.07 15.36 14.66
C ALA A 284 4.44 14.78 13.38
N LEU A 285 5.17 14.80 12.27
CA LEU A 285 4.70 14.27 10.99
C LEU A 285 4.39 12.77 11.06
N THR A 286 5.21 12.02 11.78
CA THR A 286 5.02 10.58 11.94
C THR A 286 3.83 10.27 12.84
N ILE A 287 3.70 10.92 14.01
CA ILE A 287 2.62 10.64 14.94
C ILE A 287 1.26 11.02 14.36
N LEU A 288 1.18 12.15 13.64
CA LEU A 288 -0.05 12.55 12.95
C LEU A 288 -0.45 11.57 11.83
N HIS A 289 0.50 10.83 11.24
CA HIS A 289 0.18 9.70 10.35
C HIS A 289 -0.24 8.47 11.15
N TYR A 290 0.54 8.13 12.17
CA TYR A 290 0.37 6.92 12.97
C TYR A 290 -1.01 6.84 13.61
N GLU A 291 -1.49 7.96 14.15
CA GLU A 291 -2.80 8.08 14.79
C GLU A 291 -3.93 8.33 13.79
N GLY A 292 -3.72 9.32 12.91
CA GLY A 292 -4.82 9.92 12.14
C GLY A 292 -4.80 9.63 10.65
N LEU A 293 -3.76 8.97 10.14
CA LEU A 293 -3.47 8.82 8.71
C LEU A 293 -3.51 10.17 7.98
N TRP A 294 -2.93 11.21 8.59
CA TRP A 294 -2.98 12.61 8.11
C TRP A 294 -4.40 13.06 7.75
N GLY A 295 -5.36 12.70 8.61
CA GLY A 295 -6.75 13.09 8.48
C GLY A 295 -7.62 12.19 7.63
N THR A 296 -7.08 11.13 7.03
CA THR A 296 -7.88 10.20 6.20
C THR A 296 -8.59 9.10 6.99
N SER A 297 -8.27 8.95 8.28
CA SER A 297 -9.00 8.09 9.22
C SER A 297 -10.47 8.53 9.37
N ALA A 298 -11.33 7.64 9.87
CA ALA A 298 -12.75 7.98 10.09
C ALA A 298 -12.92 9.20 11.02
N VAL A 299 -12.16 9.22 12.11
CA VAL A 299 -12.14 10.33 13.08
C VAL A 299 -11.51 11.59 12.48
N GLY A 300 -10.42 11.45 11.72
CA GLY A 300 -9.80 12.58 11.03
C GLY A 300 -10.74 13.28 10.04
N LYS A 301 -11.54 12.52 9.30
CA LYS A 301 -12.52 13.04 8.32
C LYS A 301 -13.75 13.67 8.97
N ALA A 302 -14.29 13.03 10.01
CA ALA A 302 -15.52 13.47 10.65
C ALA A 302 -15.30 14.61 11.65
N ASP A 303 -14.17 14.58 12.36
CA ASP A 303 -13.95 15.40 13.56
C ASP A 303 -12.72 16.31 13.48
N ASN A 304 -12.00 16.31 12.35
CA ASN A 304 -10.72 17.00 12.18
C ASN A 304 -9.68 16.63 13.26
N ASN A 305 -9.83 15.47 13.90
CA ASN A 305 -9.06 15.07 15.08
C ASN A 305 -8.07 13.97 14.71
N TRP A 306 -6.84 14.35 14.40
CA TRP A 306 -5.84 13.41 13.87
C TRP A 306 -5.03 12.72 14.96
N GLY A 307 -5.15 13.17 16.21
CA GLY A 307 -4.43 12.64 17.38
C GLY A 307 -5.30 11.82 18.32
N GLY A 308 -6.58 11.58 17.98
CA GLY A 308 -7.50 10.80 18.82
C GLY A 308 -7.90 11.48 20.13
N MET A 309 -7.92 12.82 20.16
CA MET A 309 -8.19 13.59 21.38
C MET A 309 -9.60 13.31 21.92
N THR A 310 -9.68 12.96 23.21
CA THR A 310 -10.93 12.52 23.86
C THR A 310 -11.73 13.71 24.37
N TRP A 311 -13.05 13.70 24.14
CA TRP A 311 -13.99 14.70 24.66
C TRP A 311 -14.04 14.67 26.19
N THR A 312 -13.85 15.84 26.81
CA THR A 312 -13.81 15.99 28.27
C THR A 312 -15.10 16.58 28.85
N GLY A 313 -16.15 16.76 28.05
CA GLY A 313 -17.37 17.47 28.46
C GLY A 313 -17.24 19.00 28.52
N GLN A 314 -16.10 19.56 28.11
CA GLN A 314 -15.82 20.99 28.13
C GLN A 314 -15.42 21.47 26.74
N GLY A 315 -16.18 22.43 26.19
CA GLY A 315 -15.94 22.93 24.84
C GLY A 315 -14.76 23.89 24.74
N ASN A 316 -14.51 24.70 25.78
CA ASN A 316 -13.42 25.68 25.78
C ASN A 316 -12.11 25.02 26.23
N ARG A 317 -11.15 24.93 25.32
CA ARG A 317 -9.84 24.33 25.58
C ARG A 317 -8.86 25.36 26.14
N PRO A 318 -7.90 24.96 26.99
CA PRO A 318 -6.85 25.86 27.48
C PRO A 318 -5.96 26.46 26.37
N SER A 319 -5.94 25.86 25.18
CA SER A 319 -5.30 26.40 23.97
C SER A 319 -6.03 27.60 23.37
N GLY A 320 -7.25 27.92 23.83
CA GLY A 320 -8.14 28.92 23.23
C GLY A 320 -9.07 28.37 22.14
N VAL A 321 -8.90 27.10 21.77
CA VAL A 321 -9.74 26.42 20.77
C VAL A 321 -11.09 26.02 21.37
N VAL A 322 -12.16 26.14 20.57
CA VAL A 322 -13.48 25.64 20.93
C VAL A 322 -13.73 24.32 20.22
N VAL A 323 -14.12 23.31 20.97
CA VAL A 323 -14.46 21.98 20.46
C VAL A 323 -15.88 21.58 20.86
N THR A 324 -16.45 20.65 20.11
CA THR A 324 -17.72 19.99 20.43
C THR A 324 -17.52 18.48 20.57
N GLN A 325 -18.58 17.76 20.95
CA GLN A 325 -18.57 16.31 20.99
C GLN A 325 -18.61 15.75 19.56
N GLY A 326 -17.63 14.89 19.23
CA GLY A 326 -17.52 14.19 17.95
C GLY A 326 -18.02 12.75 18.00
N LEU A 327 -17.44 11.90 17.14
CA LEU A 327 -17.78 10.49 17.03
C LEU A 327 -17.59 9.73 18.34
N ALA A 328 -18.38 8.67 18.53
CA ALA A 328 -18.20 7.73 19.64
C ALA A 328 -16.85 7.00 19.53
N ARG A 329 -16.19 6.81 20.67
CA ARG A 329 -14.99 5.97 20.76
C ARG A 329 -15.35 4.49 20.74
N PRO A 330 -14.40 3.60 20.43
CA PRO A 330 -14.58 2.15 20.58
C PRO A 330 -15.19 1.79 21.94
N SER A 331 -16.11 0.83 21.96
CA SER A 331 -16.91 0.50 23.15
C SER A 331 -16.07 0.09 24.37
N ASN A 332 -14.86 -0.41 24.15
CA ASN A 332 -13.87 -0.77 25.17
C ASN A 332 -13.15 0.43 25.81
N GLU A 333 -13.12 1.59 25.15
CA GLU A 333 -12.50 2.82 25.67
C GLU A 333 -13.55 3.75 26.30
N GLY A 334 -14.77 3.74 25.77
CA GLY A 334 -15.86 4.58 26.22
C GLY A 334 -15.69 6.07 25.89
N GLY A 335 -16.81 6.79 25.85
CA GLY A 335 -16.83 8.23 25.59
C GLY A 335 -16.83 8.59 24.10
N HIS A 336 -16.46 9.84 23.81
CA HIS A 336 -16.49 10.43 22.47
C HIS A 336 -15.15 11.10 22.15
N TYR A 337 -14.84 11.27 20.87
CA TYR A 337 -13.75 12.11 20.40
C TYR A 337 -14.14 13.59 20.46
N MET A 338 -13.15 14.48 20.50
CA MET A 338 -13.36 15.90 20.24
C MET A 338 -13.60 16.15 18.76
N HIS A 339 -14.59 16.99 18.44
CA HIS A 339 -14.80 17.55 17.11
C HIS A 339 -14.21 18.96 17.07
N TYR A 340 -13.28 19.18 16.13
CA TYR A 340 -12.66 20.47 15.86
C TYR A 340 -13.29 21.11 14.63
N ALA A 341 -13.50 22.43 14.68
CA ALA A 341 -14.04 23.17 13.54
C ALA A 341 -13.12 23.11 12.31
N SER A 342 -11.81 23.00 12.52
CA SER A 342 -10.82 22.86 11.46
C SER A 342 -9.61 22.01 11.88
N VAL A 343 -8.80 21.61 10.89
CA VAL A 343 -7.52 20.94 11.15
C VAL A 343 -6.53 21.89 11.84
N ASP A 344 -6.56 23.20 11.58
CA ASP A 344 -5.67 24.15 12.28
C ASP A 344 -6.05 24.31 13.76
N ASP A 345 -7.34 24.24 14.10
CA ASP A 345 -7.81 24.20 15.49
C ASP A 345 -7.29 22.95 16.21
N PHE A 346 -7.41 21.78 15.57
CA PHE A 346 -6.83 20.55 16.09
C PHE A 346 -5.33 20.66 16.28
N LEU A 347 -4.59 21.12 15.25
CA LEU A 347 -3.14 21.26 15.34
C LEU A 347 -2.75 22.25 16.44
N THR A 348 -3.48 23.36 16.60
CA THR A 348 -3.26 24.32 17.69
C THR A 348 -3.44 23.67 19.05
N ASP A 349 -4.53 22.93 19.27
CA ASP A 349 -4.77 22.28 20.56
C ASP A 349 -3.78 21.12 20.84
N TRP A 350 -3.47 20.32 19.82
CA TRP A 350 -2.55 19.19 19.94
C TRP A 350 -1.12 19.66 20.26
N PHE A 351 -0.58 20.62 19.51
CA PHE A 351 0.74 21.20 19.79
C PHE A 351 0.78 21.95 21.12
N TYR A 352 -0.33 22.58 21.52
CA TYR A 352 -0.44 23.17 22.85
C TYR A 352 -0.17 22.12 23.92
N LEU A 353 -0.67 20.89 23.82
CA LEU A 353 -0.38 19.84 24.80
C LEU A 353 1.11 19.43 24.86
N LEU A 354 1.85 19.61 23.77
CA LEU A 354 3.27 19.24 23.66
C LEU A 354 4.24 20.35 24.05
N ARG A 355 3.76 21.59 24.14
CA ARG A 355 4.56 22.78 24.49
C ARG A 355 5.30 22.59 25.81
N LYS A 356 6.38 23.34 26.00
CA LYS A 356 7.10 23.41 27.28
C LYS A 356 6.15 23.71 28.45
N GLY A 357 6.19 22.87 29.49
CA GLY A 357 5.30 22.96 30.65
C GLY A 357 3.87 22.46 30.42
N GLY A 358 3.60 21.87 29.24
CA GLY A 358 2.37 21.13 28.96
C GLY A 358 2.31 19.77 29.69
N PRO A 359 1.22 19.02 29.52
CA PRO A 359 1.08 17.69 30.11
C PRO A 359 2.02 16.63 29.52
N TYR A 360 2.61 16.85 28.35
CA TYR A 360 3.60 15.95 27.73
C TYR A 360 4.97 16.63 27.64
N ASN A 361 6.02 15.87 27.91
CA ASN A 361 7.40 16.34 28.01
C ASN A 361 8.16 16.15 26.68
N VAL A 362 7.63 16.70 25.59
CA VAL A 362 8.18 16.52 24.21
C VAL A 362 9.05 17.70 23.77
N SER A 363 8.70 18.91 24.19
CA SER A 363 9.44 20.14 23.86
C SER A 363 10.92 20.04 24.25
N GLY A 364 11.81 20.27 23.29
CA GLY A 364 13.26 20.21 23.44
C GLY A 364 13.90 18.82 23.33
N ALA A 365 13.14 17.79 22.98
CA ALA A 365 13.69 16.46 22.71
C ALA A 365 14.64 16.50 21.50
N LEU A 366 15.79 15.81 21.60
CA LEU A 366 16.84 15.83 20.56
C LEU A 366 16.68 14.72 19.54
N THR A 367 15.95 13.65 19.91
CA THR A 367 15.73 12.49 19.06
C THR A 367 14.24 12.16 18.93
N PHE A 368 13.90 11.40 17.89
CA PHE A 368 12.53 10.91 17.70
C PHE A 368 12.14 10.00 18.87
N SER A 369 13.05 9.12 19.31
CA SER A 369 12.82 8.21 20.43
C SER A 369 12.59 8.94 21.76
N GLU A 370 13.32 10.02 22.04
CA GLU A 370 13.09 10.90 23.19
C GLU A 370 11.75 11.63 23.09
N SER A 371 11.39 12.11 21.90
CA SER A 371 10.11 12.78 21.67
C SER A 371 8.94 11.83 21.98
N VAL A 372 9.03 10.58 21.51
CA VAL A 372 8.05 9.54 21.86
C VAL A 372 8.06 9.24 23.35
N LYS A 373 9.23 9.14 23.98
CA LYS A 373 9.33 8.90 25.43
C LYS A 373 8.62 9.99 26.23
N GLY A 374 8.78 11.25 25.81
CA GLY A 374 8.13 12.43 26.40
C GLY A 374 6.59 12.41 26.38
N MET A 375 5.97 11.52 25.59
CA MET A 375 4.52 11.31 25.57
C MET A 375 4.00 10.37 26.65
N PHE A 376 4.89 9.72 27.39
CA PHE A 376 4.54 8.74 28.40
C PHE A 376 5.10 9.13 29.76
N GLN A 377 4.51 8.59 30.83
CA GLN A 377 4.94 8.90 32.19
C GLN A 377 6.42 8.53 32.43
N VAL A 378 6.92 7.50 31.74
CA VAL A 378 8.35 7.11 31.74
C VAL A 378 9.29 8.20 31.19
N GLY A 379 8.79 9.14 30.39
CA GLY A 379 9.51 10.33 29.93
C GLY A 379 9.14 11.61 30.66
N GLY A 380 8.36 11.54 31.74
CA GLY A 380 7.94 12.69 32.54
C GLY A 380 6.62 13.33 32.10
N ALA A 381 5.83 12.68 31.23
CA ALA A 381 4.47 13.13 30.96
C ALA A 381 3.56 12.96 32.19
N LYS A 382 2.51 13.77 32.26
CA LYS A 382 1.48 13.65 33.29
C LYS A 382 0.64 12.38 33.13
N TYR A 383 0.42 11.95 31.88
CA TYR A 383 -0.39 10.79 31.52
C TYR A 383 0.30 10.02 30.40
N ASP A 384 -0.03 8.73 30.27
CA ASP A 384 0.35 7.95 29.10
C ASP A 384 -0.55 8.30 27.91
N TYR A 385 0.07 8.68 26.79
CA TYR A 385 -0.65 9.12 25.60
C TYR A 385 -1.49 8.00 24.95
N ALA A 386 -1.05 6.75 25.05
CA ALA A 386 -1.73 5.59 24.47
C ALA A 386 -1.79 4.40 25.43
N ALA A 387 -2.93 3.69 25.44
CA ALA A 387 -3.15 2.52 26.29
C ALA A 387 -2.21 1.35 25.99
N ALA A 388 -1.60 1.31 24.80
CA ALA A 388 -0.61 0.29 24.42
C ALA A 388 0.69 0.37 25.23
N GLY A 389 0.94 1.50 25.91
CA GLY A 389 2.15 1.75 26.70
C GLY A 389 3.38 2.12 25.86
N TYR A 390 4.38 2.69 26.52
CA TYR A 390 5.56 3.31 25.87
C TYR A 390 6.31 2.39 24.90
N ASN A 391 6.70 1.19 25.31
CA ASN A 391 7.55 0.32 24.48
C ASN A 391 6.84 -0.11 23.18
N SER A 392 5.57 -0.51 23.29
CA SER A 392 4.79 -0.91 22.11
C SER A 392 4.58 0.28 21.17
N TYR A 393 4.33 1.46 21.74
CA TYR A 393 4.11 2.68 20.98
C TYR A 393 5.39 3.14 20.26
N LEU A 394 6.53 3.14 20.95
CA LEU A 394 7.83 3.47 20.39
C LEU A 394 8.15 2.61 19.17
N VAL A 395 8.00 1.30 19.29
CA VAL A 395 8.26 0.37 18.19
C VAL A 395 7.34 0.64 16.99
N GLY A 396 6.05 0.86 17.24
CA GLY A 396 5.07 1.16 16.19
C GLY A 396 5.34 2.50 15.49
N ALA A 397 5.62 3.55 16.26
CA ALA A 397 5.92 4.89 15.77
C ALA A 397 7.25 4.94 15.00
N THR A 398 8.30 4.27 15.48
CA THR A 398 9.59 4.19 14.79
C THR A 398 9.50 3.40 13.49
N SER A 399 8.75 2.29 13.47
CA SER A 399 8.48 1.55 12.24
C SER A 399 7.71 2.41 11.23
N ARG A 400 6.76 3.22 11.72
CA ARG A 400 6.01 4.16 10.88
C ARG A 400 6.90 5.25 10.29
N LEU A 401 7.80 5.84 11.09
CA LEU A 401 8.79 6.82 10.62
C LEU A 401 9.57 6.27 9.43
N LYS A 402 10.17 5.08 9.57
CA LYS A 402 10.96 4.47 8.49
C LYS A 402 10.15 4.14 7.25
N ALA A 403 8.90 3.72 7.42
CA ALA A 403 8.02 3.48 6.28
C ALA A 403 7.68 4.77 5.54
N ILE A 404 7.39 5.87 6.24
CA ILE A 404 7.18 7.19 5.62
C ILE A 404 8.45 7.67 4.91
N GLU A 405 9.62 7.51 5.54
CA GLU A 405 10.90 7.89 4.95
C GLU A 405 11.22 7.10 3.67
N SER A 406 10.77 5.85 3.57
CA SER A 406 11.00 5.03 2.36
C SER A 406 10.29 5.58 1.12
N GLU A 407 9.15 6.25 1.28
CA GLU A 407 8.37 6.85 0.18
C GLU A 407 8.67 8.34 -0.04
N ASN A 408 9.21 9.03 0.97
CA ASN A 408 9.37 10.49 0.95
C ASN A 408 10.80 10.96 1.16
N GLY A 409 11.76 10.05 1.36
CA GLY A 409 13.11 10.36 1.85
C GLY A 409 13.13 10.73 3.34
N SER A 410 14.33 10.86 3.92
CA SER A 410 14.53 11.15 5.35
C SER A 410 13.73 12.37 5.82
N LEU A 411 12.93 12.22 6.89
CA LEU A 411 12.18 13.33 7.46
C LEU A 411 13.06 14.25 8.31
N THR A 412 14.25 13.78 8.70
CA THR A 412 15.24 14.58 9.44
C THR A 412 15.66 15.85 8.71
N ARG A 413 15.46 15.93 7.38
CA ARG A 413 15.65 17.17 6.61
C ARG A 413 14.80 18.34 7.10
N PHE A 414 13.66 18.05 7.73
CA PHE A 414 12.79 19.06 8.34
C PHE A 414 13.24 19.43 9.74
N ASP A 415 13.92 18.53 10.47
CA ASP A 415 14.35 18.77 11.85
C ASP A 415 15.38 19.91 11.95
N ALA A 416 16.20 20.09 10.91
CA ALA A 416 17.17 21.18 10.77
C ALA A 416 16.54 22.60 10.71
N THR A 417 15.21 22.70 10.60
CA THR A 417 14.47 23.98 10.59
C THR A 417 13.86 24.36 11.95
N SER A 418 13.95 23.47 12.94
CA SER A 418 13.62 23.78 14.34
C SER A 418 14.71 24.65 14.97
N ASN A 419 14.42 25.35 16.07
CA ASN A 419 15.40 26.21 16.74
C ASN A 419 16.62 25.43 17.29
N ASN A 420 16.59 24.10 17.23
CA ASN A 420 17.71 23.22 17.55
C ASN A 420 18.64 23.09 16.34
N VAL A 421 19.56 24.05 16.21
CA VAL A 421 20.83 23.85 15.50
C VAL A 421 21.70 22.93 16.35
N HIS A 422 21.32 21.67 16.45
CA HIS A 422 22.16 20.64 17.03
C HIS A 422 22.59 19.71 15.91
N SER A 423 23.87 19.34 15.91
CA SER A 423 24.39 18.21 15.14
C SER A 423 23.64 16.96 15.59
N VAL A 424 22.45 16.75 15.06
CA VAL A 424 21.60 15.62 15.41
C VAL A 424 22.32 14.40 14.87
N ASP A 425 22.88 13.57 15.74
CA ASP A 425 23.12 12.19 15.37
C ASP A 425 21.70 11.58 15.38
N PRO A 426 21.06 11.38 14.20
CA PRO A 426 19.70 10.85 14.17
C PRO A 426 19.68 9.49 14.86
N ASP A 427 18.52 9.12 15.43
CA ASP A 427 18.36 7.78 16.01
C ASP A 427 18.90 6.73 15.03
N LYS A 428 19.84 5.89 15.49
CA LYS A 428 20.34 4.76 14.71
C LYS A 428 19.30 3.68 14.74
N ILE A 429 18.42 3.71 13.76
CA ILE A 429 17.29 2.81 13.63
C ILE A 429 17.58 1.81 12.51
N SER A 430 17.62 0.52 12.86
CA SER A 430 17.56 -0.58 11.90
C SER A 430 16.31 -1.41 12.14
N VAL A 431 15.65 -1.77 11.04
CA VAL A 431 14.49 -2.68 11.03
C VAL A 431 14.90 -3.87 10.19
N ASP A 432 14.97 -5.05 10.79
CA ASP A 432 15.34 -6.26 10.05
C ASP A 432 14.18 -6.73 9.16
N ILE A 433 14.50 -7.32 8.01
CA ILE A 433 13.62 -7.48 6.83
C ILE A 433 12.40 -8.37 7.10
N GLU A 434 12.40 -9.13 8.20
CA GLU A 434 11.27 -9.94 8.66
C GLU A 434 10.33 -9.22 9.64
N GLY A 435 10.66 -8.00 10.07
CA GLY A 435 9.86 -7.22 11.02
C GLY A 435 9.73 -7.87 12.39
N ILE A 436 10.74 -8.63 12.82
CA ILE A 436 10.76 -9.32 14.12
C ILE A 436 11.51 -8.49 15.16
N GLU A 437 12.50 -7.70 14.73
CA GLU A 437 13.34 -6.89 15.61
C GLU A 437 13.50 -5.46 15.08
N VAL A 438 13.29 -4.48 15.97
CA VAL A 438 13.58 -3.06 15.72
C VAL A 438 14.71 -2.68 16.67
N THR A 439 15.83 -2.23 16.12
CA THR A 439 16.94 -1.70 16.94
C THR A 439 16.90 -0.19 16.92
N ILE A 440 16.85 0.44 18.09
CA ILE A 440 16.85 1.90 18.24
C ILE A 440 18.03 2.25 19.14
N ASN A 441 19.03 2.97 18.61
CA ASN A 441 20.24 3.38 19.33
C ASN A 441 20.96 2.22 20.03
N GLY A 442 20.99 1.04 19.39
CA GLY A 442 21.62 -0.17 19.92
C GLY A 442 20.76 -0.99 20.88
N VAL A 443 19.54 -0.55 21.20
CA VAL A 443 18.57 -1.34 22.00
C VAL A 443 17.66 -2.12 21.05
N VAL A 444 17.63 -3.44 21.20
CA VAL A 444 16.81 -4.34 20.38
C VAL A 444 15.44 -4.54 21.02
N TYR A 445 14.38 -4.29 20.25
CA TYR A 445 12.98 -4.52 20.63
C TYR A 445 12.40 -5.63 19.75
N LYS A 446 11.71 -6.61 20.36
CA LYS A 446 11.00 -7.67 19.65
C LYS A 446 9.55 -7.27 19.36
N LEU A 447 9.12 -7.45 18.12
CA LEU A 447 7.75 -7.25 17.68
C LEU A 447 6.91 -8.50 18.01
N GLU A 448 6.21 -8.48 19.15
CA GLU A 448 5.26 -9.55 19.49
C GLU A 448 3.90 -9.29 18.83
N LYS A 449 3.45 -10.22 17.97
CA LYS A 449 2.06 -10.25 17.49
C LYS A 449 1.15 -10.62 18.66
N LYS A 450 0.50 -9.63 19.28
CA LYS A 450 -0.64 -9.88 20.15
C LYS A 450 -1.92 -9.85 19.31
N PRO A 451 -2.77 -10.89 19.36
CA PRO A 451 -4.12 -10.78 18.82
C PRO A 451 -4.87 -9.70 19.60
N VAL A 452 -5.42 -8.73 18.88
CA VAL A 452 -6.31 -7.69 19.41
C VAL A 452 -7.74 -8.18 19.31
#